data_AF-A0A7W1PV38-F1
#
_entry.id   AF-A0A7W1PV38-F1
#
_cell.length_a   1.000
_cell.length_b   1.000
_cell.length_c   1.000
_cell.angle_alpha   90.00
_cell.angle_beta   90.00
_cell.angle_gamma   90.00
#
_symmetry.space_group_name_H-M   'P 1'
#
loop_
_entity.id
_entity.type
_entity.pdbx_description
1 polymer ?
#
loop_
_entity_poly.entity_id
_entity_poly.type
_entity_poly.pdbx_seq_one_letter_code
_entity_poly.pdbx_strand_id
1 'polypeptide(L)'
;MATTKVSKKPAQKTYNYQEVLQKSITYFGGDELAASTWANKYCMKDAEGNYLELSPDDMHHRMAKQFGRKELEYREKVKMNGSFSLLSKYGQSREFLSEDKIYNYFKKFNAIIPQGSVMMALGNP
;
A
#
# COMPACT_ATOMS: atom_id res chain seq x y z
N MET A 1 -28.33 23.73 -16.74
CA MET A 1 -27.50 23.58 -15.52
C MET A 1 -27.47 22.10 -15.16
N ALA A 2 -26.37 21.41 -15.43
CA ALA A 2 -26.23 19.99 -15.10
C ALA A 2 -25.94 19.85 -13.60
N THR A 3 -26.86 19.21 -12.88
CA THR A 3 -26.70 18.88 -11.46
C THR A 3 -25.79 17.66 -11.33
N THR A 4 -24.53 17.91 -11.00
CA THR A 4 -23.56 16.86 -10.69
C THR A 4 -23.99 16.15 -9.40
N LYS A 5 -24.52 14.93 -9.52
CA LYS A 5 -24.73 14.03 -8.37
C LYS A 5 -23.37 13.66 -7.80
N VAL A 6 -22.99 14.28 -6.68
CA VAL A 6 -21.82 13.87 -5.89
C VAL A 6 -22.15 12.51 -5.27
N SER A 7 -21.59 11.44 -5.82
CA SER A 7 -21.69 10.11 -5.21
C SER A 7 -20.96 10.13 -3.85
N LYS A 8 -21.69 9.91 -2.77
CA LYS A 8 -21.14 9.81 -1.41
C LYS A 8 -20.14 8.64 -1.38
N LYS A 9 -18.84 8.94 -1.23
CA LYS A 9 -17.78 7.92 -1.01
C LYS A 9 -18.19 7.13 0.24
N PRO A 10 -18.20 5.78 0.22
CA PRO A 10 -18.57 4.99 1.39
C PRO A 10 -17.67 5.38 2.57
N ALA A 11 -18.25 5.45 3.77
CA ALA A 11 -17.51 5.80 4.99
C ALA A 11 -16.33 4.83 5.15
N GLN A 12 -15.12 5.39 5.23
CA GLN A 12 -13.92 4.59 5.36
C GLN A 12 -13.89 3.97 6.76
N LYS A 13 -13.60 2.67 6.84
CA LYS A 13 -13.52 1.97 8.13
C LYS A 13 -12.33 2.51 8.92
N THR A 14 -12.58 2.86 10.18
CA THR A 14 -11.56 3.33 11.12
C THR A 14 -11.38 2.35 12.27
N TYR A 15 -10.23 2.46 12.95
CA TYR A 15 -9.86 1.65 14.11
C TYR A 15 -9.38 2.55 15.24
N ASN A 16 -9.47 2.07 16.48
CA ASN A 16 -8.83 2.73 17.61
C ASN A 16 -7.39 2.21 17.82
N TYR A 17 -6.60 2.97 18.58
CA TYR A 17 -5.18 2.64 18.80
C TYR A 17 -4.96 1.26 19.42
N GLN A 18 -5.82 0.83 20.35
CA GLN A 18 -5.66 -0.46 21.04
C GLN A 18 -5.87 -1.63 20.09
N GLU A 19 -6.84 -1.54 19.17
CA GLU A 19 -7.04 -2.56 18.13
C GLU A 19 -5.82 -2.68 17.22
N VAL A 20 -5.31 -1.54 16.75
CA VAL A 20 -4.12 -1.45 15.89
C VAL A 20 -2.88 -1.98 16.60
N LEU A 21 -2.67 -1.59 17.85
CA LEU A 21 -1.52 -2.02 18.65
C LEU A 21 -1.55 -3.54 18.87
N GLN A 22 -2.69 -4.10 19.29
CA GLN A 22 -2.80 -5.54 19.57
C GLN A 22 -2.58 -6.40 18.33
N LYS A 23 -3.11 -5.95 17.18
CA LYS A 23 -2.90 -6.63 15.89
C LYS A 23 -1.46 -6.51 15.41
N SER A 24 -0.82 -5.36 15.67
CA SER A 24 0.59 -5.16 15.37
C SER A 24 1.49 -6.02 16.25
N ILE A 25 1.21 -6.14 17.56
CA ILE A 25 1.94 -7.04 18.47
C ILE A 25 1.87 -8.47 17.95
N THR A 26 0.67 -8.92 17.56
CA THR A 26 0.48 -10.25 16.98
C THR A 26 1.30 -10.42 15.70
N TYR A 27 1.30 -9.42 14.82
CA TYR A 27 2.06 -9.43 13.57
C TYR A 27 3.58 -9.54 13.80
N PHE A 28 4.11 -8.81 14.78
CA PHE A 28 5.53 -8.83 15.13
C PHE A 28 5.92 -9.93 16.14
N GLY A 29 5.04 -10.92 16.36
CA GLY A 29 5.35 -12.08 17.21
C GLY A 29 5.58 -11.73 18.68
N GLY A 30 4.90 -10.70 19.20
CA GLY A 30 5.02 -10.24 20.58
C GLY A 30 5.94 -9.03 20.80
N ASP A 31 6.61 -8.52 19.77
CA ASP A 31 7.45 -7.32 19.90
C ASP A 31 6.60 -6.04 20.00
N GLU A 32 6.40 -5.57 21.23
CA GLU A 32 5.64 -4.36 21.54
C GLU A 32 6.30 -3.07 21.05
N LEU A 33 7.64 -3.03 20.99
CA LEU A 33 8.37 -1.84 20.54
C LEU A 33 8.21 -1.66 19.03
N ALA A 34 8.38 -2.73 18.25
CA ALA A 34 8.12 -2.71 16.82
C ALA A 34 6.64 -2.38 16.53
N ALA A 35 5.72 -3.00 17.27
CA ALA A 35 4.29 -2.79 17.11
C ALA A 35 3.87 -1.33 17.37
N SER A 36 4.28 -0.78 18.51
CA SER A 36 3.99 0.62 18.87
C SER A 36 4.68 1.61 17.94
N THR A 37 5.90 1.31 17.49
CA THR A 37 6.61 2.15 16.51
C THR A 37 5.85 2.20 15.19
N TRP A 38 5.41 1.04 14.67
CA TRP A 38 4.64 1.00 13.44
C TRP A 38 3.29 1.72 13.58
N ALA A 39 2.54 1.44 14.65
CA ALA A 39 1.26 2.07 14.89
C ALA A 39 1.38 3.60 14.95
N ASN A 40 2.41 4.12 15.62
CA ASN A 40 2.58 5.56 15.77
C ASN A 40 3.13 6.26 14.52
N LYS A 41 4.04 5.61 13.78
CA LYS A 41 4.81 6.26 12.69
C LYS A 41 4.35 5.91 11.29
N TYR A 42 3.75 4.75 11.08
CA TYR A 42 3.55 4.20 9.74
C TYR A 42 2.11 3.77 9.45
N CYS A 43 1.32 3.46 10.47
CA CYS A 43 -0.10 3.21 10.28
C CYS A 43 -0.78 4.45 9.72
N MET A 44 -1.52 4.26 8.63
CA MET A 44 -2.20 5.36 7.94
C MET A 44 -3.31 5.95 8.82
N LYS A 45 -3.42 7.29 8.77
CA LYS A 45 -4.43 8.06 9.50
C LYS A 45 -5.14 9.02 8.55
N ASP A 46 -6.41 9.31 8.84
CA ASP A 46 -7.13 10.41 8.19
C ASP A 46 -6.71 11.77 8.77
N ALA A 47 -7.31 12.85 8.27
CA ALA A 47 -7.03 14.21 8.71
C ALA A 47 -7.42 14.45 10.18
N GLU A 48 -8.39 13.68 10.68
CA GLU A 48 -8.87 13.71 12.06
C GLU A 48 -8.01 12.85 13.01
N GLY A 49 -7.05 12.10 12.47
CA GLY A 49 -6.13 11.26 13.24
C GLY A 49 -6.64 9.85 13.53
N ASN A 50 -7.76 9.43 12.96
CA ASN A 50 -8.28 8.07 13.10
C ASN A 50 -7.44 7.08 12.29
N TYR A 51 -7.22 5.88 12.83
CA TYR A 51 -6.45 4.85 12.15
C TYR A 51 -7.26 4.22 11.02
N LEU A 52 -6.66 4.14 9.83
CA LEU A 52 -7.30 3.60 8.62
C LEU A 52 -6.87 2.16 8.30
N GLU A 53 -5.93 1.63 9.06
CA GLU A 53 -5.36 0.29 8.92
C GLU A 53 -5.36 -0.41 10.27
N LEU A 54 -5.53 -1.73 10.27
CA LEU A 54 -5.60 -2.53 11.48
C LEU A 54 -4.24 -3.16 11.80
N SER A 55 -3.41 -3.41 10.79
CA SER A 55 -2.14 -4.13 10.96
C SER A 55 -1.09 -3.74 9.92
N PRO A 56 0.19 -4.07 10.14
CA PRO A 56 1.24 -3.91 9.13
C PRO A 56 0.97 -4.63 7.81
N ASP A 57 0.16 -5.70 7.83
CA ASP A 57 -0.23 -6.43 6.62
C ASP A 57 -1.16 -5.60 5.72
N ASP A 58 -2.05 -4.80 6.30
CA ASP A 58 -2.91 -3.87 5.55
C ASP A 58 -2.08 -2.81 4.81
N MET A 59 -1.02 -2.31 5.46
CA MET A 59 -0.05 -1.40 4.84
C MET A 59 0.65 -2.06 3.64
N HIS A 60 1.05 -3.34 3.76
CA HIS A 60 1.67 -4.06 2.64
C HIS A 60 0.72 -4.17 1.46
N HIS A 61 -0.54 -4.50 1.70
CA HIS A 61 -1.58 -4.54 0.67
C HIS A 61 -1.80 -3.16 0.04
N ARG A 62 -1.91 -2.09 0.85
CA ARG A 62 -2.04 -0.72 0.35
C ARG A 62 -0.90 -0.34 -0.59
N MET A 63 0.34 -0.58 -0.18
CA MET A 63 1.51 -0.24 -1.00
C MET A 63 1.56 -1.09 -2.27
N ALA A 64 1.35 -2.40 -2.16
CA ALA A 64 1.35 -3.32 -3.28
C ALA A 64 0.32 -2.93 -4.34
N LYS A 65 -0.89 -2.52 -3.92
CA LYS A 65 -1.93 -2.01 -4.82
C LYS A 65 -1.48 -0.80 -5.64
N GLN A 66 -0.77 0.16 -5.03
CA GLN A 66 -0.31 1.34 -5.75
C GLN A 66 0.80 1.05 -6.75
N PHE A 67 1.76 0.19 -6.38
CA PHE A 67 2.80 -0.24 -7.30
C PHE A 67 2.24 -1.13 -8.42
N GLY A 68 1.37 -2.09 -8.08
CA GLY A 68 0.69 -2.96 -9.05
C GLY A 68 -0.17 -2.18 -10.05
N ARG A 69 -0.86 -1.13 -9.60
CA ARG A 69 -1.57 -0.20 -10.48
C ARG A 69 -0.65 0.44 -11.51
N LYS A 70 0.56 0.87 -11.11
CA LYS A 70 1.54 1.47 -12.03
C LYS A 70 2.15 0.45 -12.97
N GLU A 71 2.45 -0.75 -12.49
CA GLU A 71 2.88 -1.87 -13.33
C GLU A 71 1.87 -2.16 -14.44
N LEU A 72 0.58 -2.22 -14.10
CA LEU A 72 -0.50 -2.40 -15.07
C LEU A 72 -0.58 -1.23 -16.05
N GLU A 73 -0.52 0.02 -15.56
CA GLU A 73 -0.53 1.22 -16.41
C GLU A 73 0.57 1.19 -17.47
N TYR A 74 1.80 0.82 -17.11
CA TYR A 74 2.91 0.69 -18.06
C TYR A 74 2.69 -0.46 -19.04
N ARG A 75 2.21 -1.61 -18.56
CA ARG A 75 1.93 -2.77 -19.41
C ARG A 75 0.90 -2.45 -20.49
N GLU A 76 -0.18 -1.77 -20.14
CA GLU A 76 -1.24 -1.41 -21.09
C GLU A 76 -0.76 -0.35 -22.10
N LYS A 77 0.04 0.64 -21.67
CA LYS A 77 0.65 1.61 -22.60
C LYS A 77 1.53 0.94 -23.65
N VAL A 78 2.36 -0.03 -23.23
CA VAL A 78 3.25 -0.78 -24.12
C VAL A 78 2.45 -1.65 -25.11
N LYS A 79 1.37 -2.29 -24.66
CA LYS A 79 0.49 -3.05 -25.56
C LYS A 79 -0.16 -2.17 -26.62
N MET A 80 -0.62 -0.97 -26.25
CA MET A 80 -1.30 -0.06 -27.16
C MET A 80 -0.38 0.58 -28.21
N ASN A 81 0.87 0.89 -27.86
CA ASN A 81 1.81 1.57 -28.75
C ASN A 81 2.78 0.62 -29.49
N GLY A 82 2.76 -0.68 -29.16
CA GLY A 82 3.62 -1.71 -29.75
C GLY A 82 5.12 -1.56 -29.48
N SER A 83 5.54 -0.57 -28.69
CA SER A 83 6.95 -0.27 -28.47
C SER A 83 7.32 -0.35 -26.99
N PHE A 84 8.03 -1.41 -26.65
CA PHE A 84 8.74 -1.59 -25.40
C PHE A 84 9.87 -0.57 -25.19
N SER A 85 10.16 0.31 -26.17
CA SER A 85 11.21 1.33 -26.09
C SER A 85 11.02 2.35 -24.96
N LEU A 86 9.80 2.52 -24.45
CA LEU A 86 9.52 3.37 -23.29
C LEU A 86 10.01 2.75 -21.96
N LEU A 87 10.32 1.46 -21.95
CA LEU A 87 10.88 0.76 -20.80
C LEU A 87 12.40 0.66 -20.91
N SER A 88 13.08 0.70 -19.77
CA SER A 88 14.50 0.36 -19.69
C SER A 88 14.75 -1.07 -20.17
N LYS A 89 15.98 -1.41 -20.58
CA LYS A 89 16.34 -2.78 -21.01
C LYS A 89 15.88 -3.86 -20.02
N TYR A 90 16.04 -3.62 -18.72
CA TYR A 90 15.55 -4.51 -17.67
C TYR A 90 14.02 -4.60 -17.65
N GLY A 91 13.32 -3.46 -17.79
CA GLY A 91 11.87 -3.42 -17.86
C GLY A 91 11.27 -4.20 -19.05
N GLN A 92 12.03 -4.35 -20.13
CA GLN A 92 11.60 -5.12 -21.32
C GLN A 92 11.75 -6.63 -21.14
N SER A 93 12.75 -7.08 -20.38
CA SER A 93 13.06 -8.51 -20.23
C SER A 93 12.56 -9.14 -18.93
N ARG A 94 12.28 -8.33 -17.91
CA ARG A 94 11.80 -8.83 -16.62
C ARG A 94 10.39 -9.41 -16.72
N GLU A 95 10.08 -10.30 -15.81
CA GLU A 95 8.71 -10.76 -15.60
C GLU A 95 7.83 -9.59 -15.09
N PHE A 96 6.54 -9.66 -15.42
CA PHE A 96 5.55 -8.71 -14.92
C PHE A 96 5.46 -8.79 -13.38
N LEU A 97 5.47 -7.64 -12.72
CA LEU A 97 5.32 -7.55 -11.27
C LEU A 97 3.84 -7.30 -10.96
N SER A 98 3.09 -8.38 -10.74
CA SER A 98 1.70 -8.27 -10.28
C SER A 98 1.63 -7.69 -8.86
N GLU A 99 0.46 -7.16 -8.49
CA GLU A 99 0.18 -6.72 -7.12
C GLU A 99 0.52 -7.81 -6.09
N ASP A 100 0.09 -9.06 -6.32
CA ASP A 100 0.40 -10.18 -5.42
C ASP A 100 1.90 -10.46 -5.29
N LYS A 101 2.63 -10.36 -6.40
CA LYS A 101 4.09 -10.56 -6.40
C LYS A 101 4.78 -9.46 -5.62
N ILE A 102 4.33 -8.22 -5.78
CA ILE A 102 4.83 -7.06 -5.03
C ILE A 102 4.49 -7.19 -3.54
N TYR A 103 3.25 -7.56 -3.20
CA TYR A 103 2.83 -7.80 -1.82
C TYR A 103 3.72 -8.85 -1.15
N ASN A 104 4.04 -9.95 -1.84
CA ASN A 104 4.90 -10.99 -1.29
C ASN A 104 6.34 -10.51 -0.99
N TYR A 105 6.84 -9.47 -1.66
CA TYR A 105 8.12 -8.86 -1.31
C TYR A 105 8.05 -8.01 -0.03
N PHE A 106 6.93 -7.35 0.22
CA PHE A 106 6.70 -6.55 1.44
C PHE A 106 6.27 -7.40 2.63
N LYS A 107 5.56 -8.50 2.38
CA LYS A 107 5.00 -9.39 3.40
C LYS A 107 6.06 -9.80 4.42
N LYS A 108 5.72 -9.64 5.70
CA LYS A 108 6.62 -9.94 6.84
C LYS A 108 7.93 -9.15 6.83
N PHE A 109 8.03 -8.05 6.08
CA PHE A 109 9.27 -7.28 5.92
C PHE A 109 10.46 -8.16 5.48
N ASN A 110 10.20 -9.23 4.72
CA ASN A 110 11.17 -10.28 4.46
C ASN A 110 12.17 -9.91 3.36
N ALA A 111 11.68 -9.56 2.17
CA ALA A 111 12.54 -9.27 1.02
C ALA A 111 12.81 -7.77 0.86
N ILE A 112 11.81 -6.93 1.16
CA ILE A 112 11.91 -5.48 1.04
C ILE A 112 11.34 -4.84 2.29
N ILE A 113 12.12 -3.93 2.88
CA ILE A 113 11.67 -3.00 3.92
C ILE A 113 11.54 -1.63 3.26
N PRO A 114 10.32 -1.12 3.04
CA PRO A 114 10.13 0.16 2.38
C PRO A 114 10.62 1.31 3.26
N GLN A 115 10.98 2.42 2.62
CA GLN A 115 11.38 3.62 3.35
C GLN A 115 10.18 4.22 4.10
N GLY A 116 10.44 4.80 5.28
CA GLY A 116 9.38 5.23 6.20
C GLY A 116 8.34 6.20 5.62
N SER A 117 8.74 7.13 4.75
CA SER A 117 7.78 8.05 4.11
C SER A 117 6.89 7.34 3.09
N VAL A 118 7.40 6.31 2.40
CA VAL A 118 6.59 5.47 1.51
C VAL A 118 5.57 4.67 2.31
N MET A 119 6.00 4.05 3.41
CA MET A 119 5.10 3.31 4.31
C MET A 119 3.96 4.19 4.83
N MET A 120 4.28 5.42 5.24
CA MET A 120 3.32 6.37 5.79
C MET A 120 2.35 6.94 4.73
N ALA A 121 2.84 7.33 3.55
CA ALA A 121 2.08 8.19 2.63
C ALA A 121 1.53 7.48 1.40
N LEU A 122 2.13 6.39 0.93
CA LEU A 122 1.77 5.78 -0.37
C LEU A 122 0.36 5.21 -0.33
N GLY A 123 -0.54 5.73 -1.17
CA GLY A 123 -1.92 5.25 -1.24
C GLY A 123 -2.84 5.85 -0.18
N ASN A 124 -2.46 6.99 0.44
CA ASN A 124 -3.36 7.79 1.25
C ASN A 124 -4.52 8.33 0.37
N PRO A 125 -5.81 8.13 0.73
CA PRO A 125 -6.98 8.44 -0.12
C PRO A 125 -7.32 9.91 -0.36
#